data_AF-A0AAN7S862-F1
#
_entry.id   AF-A0AAN7S862-F1
#
_cell.length_a   1.000
_cell.length_b   1.000
_cell.length_c   1.000
_cell.angle_alpha   90.00
_cell.angle_beta   90.00
_cell.angle_gamma   90.00
#
_symmetry.space_group_name_H-M   'P 1'
#
loop_
_entity.id
_entity.type
_entity.pdbx_description
1 polymer ?
#
loop_
_entity_poly.entity_id
_entity_poly.type
_entity_poly.pdbx_seq_one_letter_code
_entity_poly.pdbx_strand_id
1 'polypeptide(L)'
;MPIRIGGGPAAPPGPAARLRSGGRPHVEPHGRRHCLTPPPPRSARHFRAGPEADVLPPHAVPVPGGSGAMTGRGAPSRFLAAVLHNGVGRYVRQLQRLQLVFSPTAADARGARQFVEEAALDFARRHPDVVLYVSPRSGLAPLLLAEYLNGTVREELIASKTSEEIAQLATKLAGQSGLDIIRIRKPFHTDNPSVQGQWHPLTNKPSALTVQGPRLQPQ
;
A
#
# COMPACT_ATOMS: atom_id res chain seq x y z
N MET A 1 39.95 -40.99 -18.81
CA MET A 1 39.99 -41.65 -17.49
C MET A 1 38.89 -41.05 -16.60
N PRO A 2 37.66 -41.59 -16.58
CA PRO A 2 36.63 -41.13 -15.64
C PRO A 2 36.68 -41.92 -14.33
N ILE A 3 36.76 -41.21 -13.20
CA ILE A 3 36.68 -41.79 -11.86
C ILE A 3 35.21 -41.88 -11.45
N ARG A 4 34.81 -43.12 -11.13
CA ARG A 4 33.48 -43.57 -10.73
C ARG A 4 33.40 -43.53 -9.20
N ILE A 5 32.49 -42.75 -8.64
CA ILE A 5 32.05 -42.83 -7.23
C ILE A 5 30.54 -43.10 -7.33
N GLY A 6 29.97 -44.25 -6.97
CA GLY A 6 30.24 -45.09 -5.83
C GLY A 6 29.03 -44.97 -4.90
N GLY A 7 27.89 -45.54 -5.31
CA GLY A 7 26.63 -45.49 -4.56
C GLY A 7 26.67 -46.38 -3.32
N GLY A 8 26.32 -45.81 -2.17
CA GLY A 8 26.13 -46.50 -0.90
C GLY A 8 24.64 -46.79 -0.61
N PRO A 9 24.32 -47.85 0.15
CA PRO A 9 22.96 -48.38 0.27
C PRO A 9 22.04 -47.56 1.19
N ALA A 10 20.75 -47.57 0.84
CA ALA A 10 19.66 -46.91 1.55
C ALA A 10 19.36 -47.56 2.91
N ALA A 11 19.18 -46.73 3.93
CA ALA A 11 18.78 -47.14 5.28
C ALA A 11 17.28 -47.51 5.34
N PRO A 12 16.87 -48.51 6.14
CA PRO A 12 15.47 -48.90 6.28
C PRO A 12 14.68 -47.93 7.19
N PRO A 13 13.37 -47.71 6.95
CA PRO A 13 12.54 -46.88 7.81
C PRO A 13 12.21 -47.57 9.14
N GLY A 14 12.36 -46.84 10.25
CA GLY A 14 12.02 -47.30 11.60
C GLY A 14 10.51 -47.47 11.83
N PRO A 15 10.10 -48.21 12.88
CA PRO A 15 8.72 -48.61 13.09
C PRO A 15 7.81 -47.45 13.52
N ALA A 16 6.62 -47.39 12.90
CA ALA A 16 5.56 -46.46 13.20
C ALA A 16 4.99 -46.67 14.61
N ALA A 17 5.06 -45.63 15.44
CA ALA A 17 4.42 -45.61 16.75
C ALA A 17 2.89 -45.50 16.60
N ARG A 18 2.18 -46.57 16.97
CA ARG A 18 0.72 -46.59 17.16
C ARG A 18 0.34 -45.63 18.30
N LEU A 19 -0.24 -44.48 17.97
CA LEU A 19 -0.98 -43.68 18.94
C LEU A 19 -2.30 -44.39 19.27
N ARG A 20 -2.49 -44.65 20.57
CA ARG A 20 -3.69 -45.22 21.16
C ARG A 20 -4.86 -44.24 21.01
N SER A 21 -5.99 -44.75 20.54
CA SER A 21 -7.29 -44.08 20.54
C SER A 21 -7.78 -43.90 21.98
N GLY A 22 -7.62 -42.71 22.52
CA GLY A 22 -8.14 -42.30 23.83
C GLY A 22 -9.51 -41.61 23.70
N GLY A 23 -10.52 -42.24 24.29
CA GLY A 23 -11.67 -41.66 25.00
C GLY A 23 -12.39 -40.44 24.40
N ARG A 24 -13.61 -40.66 23.90
CA ARG A 24 -14.65 -39.63 23.80
C ARG A 24 -15.11 -39.21 25.20
N PRO A 25 -15.13 -37.92 25.56
CA PRO A 25 -15.91 -37.48 26.70
C PRO A 25 -17.38 -37.25 26.30
N HIS A 26 -18.22 -37.73 27.20
CA HIS A 26 -19.68 -37.74 27.23
C HIS A 26 -20.26 -36.31 27.20
N VAL A 27 -21.25 -36.09 26.34
CA VAL A 27 -22.08 -34.89 26.27
C VAL A 27 -23.26 -35.08 27.23
N GLU A 28 -23.43 -34.16 28.18
CA GLU A 28 -24.66 -34.01 28.96
C GLU A 28 -25.20 -32.56 28.79
N PRO A 29 -26.52 -32.34 28.60
CA PRO A 29 -27.03 -31.08 28.10
C PRO A 29 -27.87 -30.35 29.16
N HIS A 30 -27.35 -29.31 29.83
CA HIS A 30 -28.20 -28.40 30.59
C HIS A 30 -27.65 -26.97 30.61
N GLY A 31 -28.50 -26.01 30.21
CA GLY A 31 -28.28 -24.58 30.46
C GLY A 31 -28.78 -23.68 29.33
N ARG A 32 -30.11 -23.45 29.27
CA ARG A 32 -30.73 -22.39 28.46
C ARG A 32 -30.07 -21.04 28.79
N ARG A 33 -29.29 -20.49 27.87
CA ARG A 33 -28.84 -19.09 27.94
C ARG A 33 -29.90 -18.22 27.29
N HIS A 34 -30.56 -17.41 28.11
CA HIS A 34 -31.48 -16.38 27.68
C HIS A 34 -30.73 -15.34 26.82
N CYS A 35 -31.23 -15.12 25.60
CA CYS A 35 -30.80 -14.05 24.72
C CYS A 35 -31.23 -12.70 25.31
N LEU A 36 -30.30 -11.92 25.85
CA LEU A 36 -30.54 -10.53 26.22
C LEU A 36 -30.44 -9.67 24.95
N THR A 37 -31.59 -9.32 24.38
CA THR A 37 -31.71 -8.27 23.35
C THR A 37 -31.49 -6.89 23.97
N PRO A 38 -30.70 -5.99 23.37
CA PRO A 38 -30.56 -4.62 23.85
C PRO A 38 -31.85 -3.80 23.60
N PRO A 39 -32.22 -2.87 24.50
CA PRO A 39 -33.40 -2.02 24.32
C PRO A 39 -33.18 -0.92 23.27
N PRO A 40 -34.24 -0.45 22.57
CA PRO A 40 -34.14 0.60 21.57
C PRO A 40 -33.89 1.99 22.21
N PRO A 41 -33.23 2.92 21.48
CA PRO A 41 -32.99 4.27 21.98
C PRO A 41 -34.30 5.07 22.10
N ARG A 42 -34.47 5.73 23.25
CA ARG A 42 -35.60 6.61 23.56
C ARG A 42 -35.61 7.85 22.67
N SER A 43 -36.77 8.13 22.10
CA SER A 43 -37.09 9.33 21.33
C SER A 43 -36.77 10.61 22.12
N ALA A 44 -35.81 11.40 21.64
CA ALA A 44 -35.54 12.72 22.16
C ALA A 44 -36.58 13.71 21.62
N ARG A 45 -37.16 14.47 22.56
CA ARG A 45 -38.25 15.42 22.37
C ARG A 45 -37.83 16.60 21.51
N HIS A 46 -38.78 17.09 20.73
CA HIS A 46 -38.75 18.41 20.08
C HIS A 46 -38.33 19.49 21.08
N PHE A 47 -37.23 20.18 20.79
CA PHE A 47 -36.89 21.45 21.41
C PHE A 47 -37.10 22.57 20.40
N ARG A 48 -37.78 23.60 20.87
CA ARG A 48 -38.35 24.73 20.15
C ARG A 48 -37.26 25.76 19.83
N ALA A 49 -37.34 26.36 18.64
CA ALA A 49 -36.44 27.39 18.14
C ALA A 49 -36.59 28.73 18.90
N GLY A 50 -35.47 29.45 19.05
CA GLY A 50 -35.30 30.82 19.56
C GLY A 50 -33.87 31.31 19.28
N PRO A 51 -33.61 32.63 19.24
CA PRO A 51 -33.25 33.34 18.01
C PRO A 51 -31.76 33.57 17.76
N GLU A 52 -31.49 34.03 16.53
CA GLU A 52 -30.22 34.43 15.90
C GLU A 52 -29.17 35.03 16.84
N ALA A 53 -27.96 34.44 16.76
CA ALA A 53 -26.72 35.08 17.16
C ALA A 53 -25.72 34.93 16.01
N ASP A 54 -25.16 36.06 15.63
CA ASP A 54 -24.18 36.35 14.58
C ASP A 54 -23.30 35.18 14.09
N VAL A 55 -23.51 34.84 12.82
CA VAL A 55 -22.66 33.92 12.06
C VAL A 55 -21.36 34.64 11.68
N LEU A 56 -20.27 34.28 12.36
CA LEU A 56 -18.91 34.53 11.87
C LEU A 56 -18.70 33.73 10.58
N PRO A 57 -18.16 34.33 9.49
CA PRO A 57 -18.01 33.63 8.23
C PRO A 57 -16.96 32.51 8.35
N PRO A 58 -17.21 31.32 7.77
CA PRO A 58 -16.18 30.30 7.68
C PRO A 58 -15.05 30.80 6.79
N HIS A 59 -13.83 30.66 7.28
CA HIS A 59 -12.59 30.96 6.57
C HIS A 59 -12.65 30.53 5.11
N ALA A 60 -12.43 31.50 4.22
CA ALA A 60 -12.33 31.30 2.80
C ALA A 60 -11.30 30.19 2.50
N VAL A 61 -11.76 29.12 1.86
CA VAL A 61 -10.88 28.13 1.22
C VAL A 61 -10.12 28.88 0.11
N PRO A 62 -8.79 28.89 0.10
CA PRO A 62 -8.06 29.54 -0.98
C PRO A 62 -8.26 28.74 -2.26
N VAL A 63 -8.97 29.34 -3.22
CA VAL A 63 -9.02 28.90 -4.61
C VAL A 63 -7.59 29.01 -5.17
N PRO A 64 -6.96 27.95 -5.71
CA PRO A 64 -5.66 28.08 -6.36
C PRO A 64 -5.84 28.69 -7.75
N GLY A 65 -6.11 29.99 -7.80
CA GLY A 65 -5.96 30.84 -8.97
C GLY A 65 -4.52 31.33 -9.03
N GLY A 66 -3.64 30.55 -9.64
CA GLY A 66 -2.24 30.92 -9.81
C GLY A 66 -1.50 29.89 -10.62
N SER A 67 -1.40 30.11 -11.94
CA SER A 67 -0.45 29.43 -12.82
C SER A 67 0.97 29.91 -12.49
N GLY A 68 1.45 29.55 -11.30
CA GLY A 68 2.84 29.68 -10.91
C GLY A 68 3.55 28.41 -11.34
N ALA A 69 4.51 28.53 -12.26
CA ALA A 69 5.34 27.42 -12.69
C ALA A 69 5.84 26.62 -11.47
N MET A 70 5.46 25.34 -11.38
CA MET A 70 5.82 24.42 -10.30
C MET A 70 7.31 24.12 -10.34
N THR A 71 8.12 25.08 -9.86
CA THR A 71 9.55 24.93 -9.69
C THR A 71 9.82 24.07 -8.46
N GLY A 72 10.86 23.22 -8.50
CA GLY A 72 11.12 22.18 -7.48
C GLY A 72 11.34 22.65 -6.04
N ARG A 73 11.32 23.97 -5.76
CA ARG A 73 11.38 24.59 -4.43
C ARG A 73 10.00 24.74 -3.76
N GLY A 74 8.92 24.89 -4.52
CA GLY A 74 7.56 25.04 -3.98
C GLY A 74 6.80 23.72 -3.80
N ALA A 75 7.19 22.68 -4.53
CA ALA A 75 6.55 21.37 -4.47
C ALA A 75 7.15 20.49 -3.34
N PRO A 76 6.34 19.67 -2.65
CA PRO A 76 6.83 18.70 -1.68
C PRO A 76 7.80 17.70 -2.33
N SER A 77 8.67 17.11 -1.51
CA SER A 77 9.63 16.11 -1.97
C SER A 77 9.89 15.07 -0.89
N ARG A 78 10.22 13.85 -1.31
CA ARG A 78 10.56 12.73 -0.41
C ARG A 78 11.87 12.06 -0.82
N PHE A 79 12.39 11.23 0.08
CA PHE A 79 13.45 10.28 -0.26
C PHE A 79 12.86 9.01 -0.89
N LEU A 80 13.69 8.29 -1.62
CA LEU A 80 13.32 6.97 -2.15
C LEU A 80 13.24 6.00 -0.97
N ALA A 81 12.16 5.24 -0.91
CA ALA A 81 11.91 4.21 0.10
C ALA A 81 10.95 3.16 -0.47
N ALA A 82 10.99 1.95 0.09
CA ALA A 82 10.04 0.88 -0.20
C ALA A 82 9.02 0.74 0.94
N VAL A 83 7.78 0.36 0.62
CA VAL A 83 6.78 0.04 1.63
C VAL A 83 7.14 -1.31 2.26
N LEU A 84 7.30 -1.35 3.59
CA LEU A 84 7.60 -2.57 4.36
C LEU A 84 8.80 -3.40 3.83
N HIS A 85 9.84 -2.74 3.30
CA HIS A 85 11.01 -3.40 2.70
C HIS A 85 10.65 -4.42 1.61
N ASN A 86 9.61 -4.13 0.83
CA ASN A 86 9.15 -4.97 -0.27
C ASN A 86 10.32 -5.32 -1.21
N GLY A 87 10.49 -6.61 -1.50
CA GLY A 87 11.57 -7.13 -2.34
C GLY A 87 12.82 -7.63 -1.59
N VAL A 88 12.97 -7.39 -0.28
CA VAL A 88 14.06 -7.99 0.51
C VAL A 88 13.80 -9.47 0.81
N GLY A 89 12.59 -9.79 1.27
CA GLY A 89 12.17 -11.17 1.54
C GLY A 89 11.34 -11.76 0.39
N ARG A 90 10.12 -11.25 0.22
CA ARG A 90 9.25 -11.57 -0.92
C ARG A 90 8.64 -10.30 -1.49
N TYR A 91 8.24 -10.36 -2.75
CA TYR A 91 7.45 -9.30 -3.36
C TYR A 91 5.97 -9.43 -2.95
N VAL A 92 5.38 -8.31 -2.54
CA VAL A 92 3.94 -8.16 -2.30
C VAL A 92 3.46 -6.96 -3.13
N ARG A 93 2.45 -7.17 -3.98
CA ARG A 93 1.80 -6.09 -4.73
C ARG A 93 1.12 -5.14 -3.76
N GLN A 94 1.26 -3.84 -4.00
CA GLN A 94 0.72 -2.82 -3.09
C GLN A 94 -0.71 -2.41 -3.42
N LEU A 95 -1.15 -2.56 -4.67
CA LEU A 95 -2.54 -2.35 -5.05
C LEU A 95 -3.42 -3.45 -4.41
N GLN A 96 -4.40 -3.06 -3.61
CA GLN A 96 -5.32 -3.98 -2.93
C GLN A 96 -6.67 -4.04 -3.65
N ARG A 97 -7.25 -2.87 -3.96
CA ARG A 97 -8.55 -2.74 -4.61
C ARG A 97 -8.46 -1.78 -5.77
N LEU A 98 -9.11 -2.15 -6.87
CA LEU A 98 -9.34 -1.30 -8.01
C LEU A 98 -10.83 -1.17 -8.22
N GLN A 99 -11.38 0.03 -8.19
CA GLN A 99 -12.79 0.28 -8.42
C GLN A 99 -12.98 1.12 -9.68
N LEU A 100 -13.73 0.58 -10.63
CA LEU A 100 -14.15 1.27 -11.84
C LEU A 100 -15.56 1.82 -11.62
N VAL A 101 -15.67 3.14 -11.61
CA VAL A 101 -16.96 3.86 -11.54
C VAL A 101 -17.22 4.46 -12.90
N PHE A 102 -18.36 4.16 -13.51
CA PHE A 102 -18.69 4.68 -14.84
C PHE A 102 -20.19 4.76 -15.07
N SER A 103 -20.61 5.65 -15.97
CA SER A 103 -22.01 5.76 -16.39
C SER A 103 -22.37 4.70 -17.44
N PRO A 104 -23.50 3.98 -17.31
CA PRO A 104 -23.94 3.00 -18.30
C PRO A 104 -24.28 3.58 -19.67
N THR A 105 -24.68 4.85 -19.74
CA THR A 105 -25.24 5.47 -20.95
C THR A 105 -24.35 6.57 -21.53
N ALA A 106 -23.52 7.23 -20.71
CA ALA A 106 -22.77 8.41 -21.14
C ALA A 106 -21.70 8.08 -22.19
N ALA A 107 -21.51 8.98 -23.15
CA ALA A 107 -20.61 8.78 -24.28
C ALA A 107 -19.12 8.76 -23.87
N ASP A 108 -18.75 9.59 -22.90
CA ASP A 108 -17.41 9.67 -22.30
C ASP A 108 -17.00 8.38 -21.57
N ALA A 109 -17.98 7.60 -21.10
CA ALA A 109 -17.79 6.29 -20.47
C ALA A 109 -17.79 5.11 -21.47
N ARG A 110 -17.75 5.36 -22.78
CA ARG A 110 -17.73 4.29 -23.80
C ARG A 110 -16.55 3.34 -23.62
N GLY A 111 -15.33 3.87 -23.47
CA GLY A 111 -14.14 3.02 -23.32
C GLY A 111 -14.12 2.25 -22.00
N ALA A 112 -14.70 2.80 -20.93
CA ALA A 112 -14.85 2.11 -19.66
C ALA A 112 -15.78 0.89 -19.78
N ARG A 113 -16.89 1.02 -20.51
CA ARG A 113 -17.81 -0.10 -20.81
C ARG A 113 -17.11 -1.20 -21.61
N GLN A 114 -16.41 -0.81 -22.67
CA GLN A 114 -15.65 -1.75 -23.50
C GLN A 114 -14.55 -2.46 -22.69
N PHE A 115 -13.85 -1.75 -21.80
CA PHE A 115 -12.87 -2.36 -20.90
C PHE A 115 -13.49 -3.44 -20.00
N VAL A 116 -14.70 -3.20 -19.46
CA VAL A 116 -15.42 -4.19 -18.64
C VAL A 116 -15.74 -5.45 -19.43
N GLU A 117 -16.16 -5.29 -20.69
CA GLU A 117 -16.56 -6.40 -21.56
C GLU A 117 -15.34 -7.22 -22.05
N GLU A 118 -14.25 -6.56 -22.44
CA GLU A 118 -13.14 -7.19 -23.15
C GLU A 118 -11.93 -7.50 -22.26
N ALA A 119 -11.57 -6.63 -21.32
CA ALA A 119 -10.23 -6.65 -20.69
C ALA A 119 -10.25 -6.81 -19.16
N ALA A 120 -11.35 -6.49 -18.48
CA ALA A 120 -11.45 -6.52 -17.03
C ALA A 120 -11.23 -7.91 -16.44
N LEU A 121 -11.79 -8.94 -17.08
CA LEU A 121 -11.65 -10.34 -16.64
C LEU A 121 -10.19 -10.81 -16.76
N ASP A 122 -9.53 -10.47 -17.87
CA ASP A 122 -8.13 -10.85 -18.09
C ASP A 122 -7.18 -10.06 -17.20
N PHE A 123 -7.51 -8.82 -16.84
CA PHE A 123 -6.82 -8.10 -15.78
C PHE A 123 -6.93 -8.82 -14.44
N ALA A 124 -8.13 -9.21 -14.01
CA ALA A 124 -8.34 -9.92 -12.75
C ALA A 124 -7.63 -11.28 -12.71
N ARG A 125 -7.59 -12.01 -13.83
CA ARG A 125 -6.85 -13.28 -13.95
C ARG A 125 -5.33 -13.10 -13.81
N ARG A 126 -4.78 -12.02 -14.37
CA ARG A 126 -3.34 -11.69 -14.25
C ARG A 126 -2.96 -11.20 -12.86
N HIS A 127 -3.91 -10.64 -12.11
CA HIS A 127 -3.71 -10.05 -10.80
C HIS A 127 -4.70 -10.62 -9.77
N PRO A 128 -4.56 -11.91 -9.39
CA PRO A 128 -5.51 -12.59 -8.50
C PRO A 128 -5.55 -12.05 -7.06
N ASP A 129 -4.55 -11.26 -6.69
CA ASP A 129 -4.38 -10.56 -5.42
C ASP A 129 -5.03 -9.17 -5.39
N VAL A 130 -5.52 -8.67 -6.53
CA VAL A 130 -6.23 -7.40 -6.63
C VAL A 130 -7.72 -7.66 -6.80
N VAL A 131 -8.54 -7.03 -5.95
CA VAL A 131 -10.00 -7.10 -6.11
C VAL A 131 -10.47 -5.98 -7.04
N LEU A 132 -11.09 -6.35 -8.16
CA LEU A 132 -11.68 -5.42 -9.12
C LEU A 132 -13.19 -5.26 -8.86
N TYR A 133 -13.61 -4.04 -8.49
CA TYR A 133 -15.01 -3.66 -8.36
C TYR A 133 -15.49 -2.91 -9.60
N VAL A 134 -16.65 -3.31 -10.11
CA VAL A 134 -17.31 -2.67 -11.25
C VAL A 134 -18.59 -2.01 -10.72
N SER A 135 -18.62 -0.68 -10.70
CA SER A 135 -19.69 0.12 -10.10
C SER A 135 -20.35 1.04 -11.13
N PRO A 136 -21.38 0.56 -11.86
CA PRO A 136 -22.14 1.42 -12.76
C PRO A 136 -22.88 2.49 -11.95
N ARG A 137 -22.55 3.78 -12.19
CA ARG A 137 -23.20 4.93 -11.56
C ARG A 137 -23.49 6.01 -12.60
N SER A 138 -24.77 6.38 -12.72
CA SER A 138 -25.22 7.43 -13.62
C SER A 138 -24.82 8.83 -13.11
N GLY A 139 -24.59 9.76 -14.04
CA GLY A 139 -24.39 11.19 -13.75
C GLY A 139 -22.99 11.58 -13.27
N LEU A 140 -22.04 10.65 -13.20
CA LEU A 140 -20.65 10.92 -12.83
C LEU A 140 -19.72 10.62 -14.02
N ALA A 141 -18.67 11.44 -14.15
CA ALA A 141 -17.58 11.16 -15.07
C ALA A 141 -16.90 9.84 -14.67
N PRO A 142 -16.44 9.02 -15.62
CA PRO A 142 -15.89 7.72 -15.31
C PRO A 142 -14.52 7.88 -14.61
N LEU A 143 -14.36 7.14 -13.52
CA LEU A 143 -13.22 7.19 -12.61
C LEU A 143 -12.66 5.79 -12.36
N LEU A 144 -11.35 5.74 -12.17
CA LEU A 144 -10.63 4.56 -11.71
C LEU A 144 -9.99 4.86 -10.36
N LEU A 145 -10.48 4.20 -9.31
CA LEU A 145 -10.03 4.37 -7.93
C LEU A 145 -9.11 3.21 -7.56
N ALA A 146 -7.87 3.51 -7.21
CA ALA A 146 -6.87 2.53 -6.78
C ALA A 146 -6.56 2.72 -5.30
N GLU A 147 -6.82 1.69 -4.50
CA GLU A 147 -6.52 1.67 -3.07
C GLU A 147 -5.32 0.78 -2.79
N TYR A 148 -4.35 1.32 -2.08
CA TYR A 148 -3.09 0.64 -1.76
C TYR A 148 -3.03 0.19 -0.30
N LEU A 149 -2.16 -0.77 0.01
CA LEU A 149 -1.99 -1.33 1.35
C LEU A 149 -1.54 -0.31 2.41
N ASN A 150 -0.87 0.76 2.00
CA ASN A 150 -0.48 1.87 2.89
C ASN A 150 -1.66 2.84 3.17
N GLY A 151 -2.85 2.56 2.66
CA GLY A 151 -4.06 3.36 2.84
C GLY A 151 -4.21 4.52 1.86
N THR A 152 -3.27 4.71 0.92
CA THR A 152 -3.43 5.75 -0.09
C THR A 152 -4.49 5.35 -1.10
N VAL A 153 -5.30 6.33 -1.48
CA VAL A 153 -6.33 6.19 -2.51
C VAL A 153 -5.96 7.13 -3.63
N ARG A 154 -5.88 6.59 -4.84
CA ARG A 154 -5.57 7.35 -6.05
C ARG A 154 -6.75 7.31 -6.99
N GLU A 155 -7.24 8.49 -7.32
CA GLU A 155 -8.31 8.67 -8.29
C GLU A 155 -7.72 9.09 -9.63
N GLU A 156 -8.09 8.40 -10.70
CA GLU A 156 -7.70 8.73 -12.06
C GLU A 156 -8.95 8.91 -12.92
N LEU A 157 -9.08 10.09 -13.54
CA LEU A 157 -10.13 10.37 -14.50
C LEU A 157 -9.88 9.57 -15.79
N ILE A 158 -10.89 8.85 -16.25
CA ILE A 158 -10.83 8.01 -17.47
C ILE A 158 -11.84 8.43 -18.54
N ALA A 159 -12.39 9.64 -18.42
CA ALA A 159 -13.31 10.20 -19.41
C ALA A 159 -12.70 10.21 -20.81
N SER A 160 -13.44 9.66 -21.78
CA SER A 160 -13.07 9.59 -23.20
C SER A 160 -11.76 8.84 -23.51
N LYS A 161 -11.27 8.00 -22.60
CA LYS A 161 -10.15 7.08 -22.86
C LYS A 161 -10.63 5.82 -23.56
N THR A 162 -9.77 5.20 -24.35
CA THR A 162 -10.05 3.90 -24.99
C THR A 162 -9.92 2.75 -23.99
N SER A 163 -10.45 1.57 -24.32
CA SER A 163 -10.32 0.37 -23.47
C SER A 163 -8.86 -0.01 -23.23
N GLU A 164 -8.02 0.09 -24.27
CA GLU A 164 -6.58 -0.17 -24.22
C GLU A 164 -5.85 0.80 -23.29
N GLU A 165 -6.13 2.10 -23.39
CA GLU A 165 -5.55 3.11 -22.51
C GLU A 165 -5.94 2.88 -21.05
N ILE A 166 -7.19 2.47 -20.80
CA ILE A 166 -7.68 2.11 -19.46
C ILE A 166 -6.95 0.85 -18.95
N ALA A 167 -6.73 -0.15 -19.80
CA ALA A 167 -5.98 -1.36 -19.43
C ALA A 167 -4.51 -1.06 -19.11
N GLN A 168 -3.87 -0.18 -19.89
CA GLN A 168 -2.52 0.29 -19.61
C GLN A 168 -2.46 1.08 -18.30
N LEU A 169 -3.45 1.95 -18.06
CA LEU A 169 -3.58 2.71 -16.82
C LEU A 169 -3.77 1.80 -15.61
N ALA A 170 -4.65 0.80 -15.69
CA ALA A 170 -4.88 -0.19 -14.64
C ALA A 170 -3.60 -0.99 -14.34
N THR A 171 -2.88 -1.41 -15.39
CA THR A 171 -1.59 -2.10 -15.27
C THR A 171 -0.53 -1.20 -14.61
N LYS A 172 -0.50 0.09 -14.97
CA LYS A 172 0.39 1.08 -14.34
C LYS A 172 0.08 1.23 -12.85
N LEU A 173 -1.19 1.33 -12.46
CA LEU A 173 -1.61 1.42 -11.05
C LEU A 173 -1.25 0.14 -10.28
N ALA A 174 -1.42 -1.03 -10.90
CA ALA A 174 -1.02 -2.31 -10.30
C ALA A 174 0.50 -2.45 -10.10
N GLY A 175 1.31 -1.74 -10.90
CA GLY A 175 2.76 -1.67 -10.75
C GLY A 175 3.27 -0.62 -9.77
N GLN A 176 2.40 0.26 -9.25
CA GLN A 176 2.78 1.32 -8.32
C GLN A 176 2.75 0.85 -6.86
N SER A 177 3.48 1.58 -6.01
CA SER A 177 3.61 1.28 -4.58
C SER A 177 2.58 1.99 -3.68
N GLY A 178 1.81 2.94 -4.23
CA GLY A 178 0.94 3.81 -3.43
C GLY A 178 1.66 4.94 -2.70
N LEU A 179 2.97 5.12 -2.90
CA LEU A 179 3.69 6.30 -2.40
C LEU A 179 3.41 7.52 -3.26
N ASP A 180 3.44 8.71 -2.64
CA ASP A 180 3.19 9.97 -3.33
C ASP A 180 4.10 10.15 -4.56
N ILE A 181 3.48 10.56 -5.67
CA ILE A 181 4.18 10.96 -6.89
C ILE A 181 4.58 12.42 -6.77
N ILE A 182 5.69 12.61 -6.05
CA ILE A 182 6.34 13.89 -5.84
C ILE A 182 7.83 13.75 -6.15
N ARG A 183 8.55 14.87 -6.17
CA ARG A 183 9.97 14.88 -6.49
C ARG A 183 10.76 13.99 -5.53
N ILE A 184 11.45 12.98 -6.08
CA ILE A 184 12.39 12.14 -5.35
C ILE A 184 13.72 12.88 -5.24
N ARG A 185 14.24 13.02 -4.02
CA ARG A 185 15.47 13.78 -3.75
C ARG A 185 16.74 13.06 -4.18
N LYS A 186 16.81 11.75 -3.92
CA LYS A 186 17.97 10.90 -4.23
C LYS A 186 17.46 9.63 -4.91
N PRO A 187 18.00 9.23 -6.07
CA PRO A 187 17.56 8.02 -6.79
C PRO A 187 18.11 6.72 -6.17
N PHE A 188 18.74 6.81 -5.00
CA PHE A 188 19.27 5.68 -4.23
C PHE A 188 18.94 5.86 -2.76
N HIS A 189 18.85 4.75 -2.05
CA HIS A 189 18.65 4.67 -0.62
C HIS A 189 19.41 3.46 -0.07
N THR A 190 20.03 3.64 1.08
CA THR A 190 20.71 2.57 1.84
C THR A 190 20.63 2.91 3.32
N ASP A 191 20.31 1.91 4.14
CA ASP A 191 20.35 2.03 5.60
C ASP A 191 21.78 1.88 6.14
N ASN A 192 22.69 1.29 5.34
CA ASN A 192 24.08 1.04 5.69
C ASN A 192 25.01 1.76 4.69
N PRO A 193 25.28 3.07 4.86
CA PRO A 193 26.05 3.86 3.90
C PRO A 193 27.57 3.61 3.94
N SER A 194 28.12 3.03 5.02
CA SER A 194 29.54 2.66 5.12
C SER A 194 29.69 1.25 5.68
N VAL A 195 30.72 0.53 5.20
CA VAL A 195 31.07 -0.83 5.62
C VAL A 195 32.30 -0.83 6.53
N GLN A 196 33.29 0.02 6.26
CA GLN A 196 34.59 0.06 6.98
C GLN A 196 34.64 1.15 8.07
N GLY A 197 33.51 1.79 8.36
CA GLY A 197 33.42 2.95 9.24
C GLY A 197 33.24 4.24 8.44
N GLN A 198 32.45 5.16 8.98
CA GLN A 198 32.28 6.47 8.36
C GLN A 198 33.55 7.29 8.54
N TRP A 199 33.98 7.98 7.48
CA TRP A 199 35.12 8.89 7.56
C TRP A 199 34.87 9.95 8.65
N HIS A 200 35.88 10.18 9.48
CA HIS A 200 35.93 11.27 10.42
C HIS A 200 37.30 11.98 10.34
N PRO A 201 37.43 13.23 10.81
CA PRO A 201 38.68 14.00 10.66
C PRO A 201 39.94 13.37 11.28
N LEU A 202 39.80 12.34 12.11
CA LEU A 202 40.91 11.62 12.75
C LEU A 202 41.23 10.27 12.09
N THR A 203 40.48 9.83 11.07
CA THR A 203 40.62 8.48 10.48
C THR A 203 42.05 8.21 9.97
N ASN A 204 42.68 9.22 9.37
CA ASN A 204 44.02 9.11 8.79
C ASN A 204 45.06 9.91 9.58
N LYS A 205 44.83 10.15 10.88
CA LYS A 205 45.78 10.88 11.74
C LYS A 205 46.47 9.93 12.72
N PRO A 206 47.79 10.10 12.96
CA PRO A 206 48.46 9.33 14.00
C PRO A 206 47.88 9.70 15.37
N SER A 207 47.70 8.69 16.22
CA SER A 207 47.12 8.84 17.56
C SER A 207 47.89 9.80 18.46
N ALA A 208 49.19 10.00 18.22
CA ALA A 208 50.05 10.93 18.95
C ALA A 208 49.49 12.37 19.00
N LEU A 209 48.87 12.85 17.92
CA LEU A 209 48.30 14.20 17.84
C LEU A 209 47.07 14.39 18.75
N THR A 210 46.33 13.31 19.01
CA THR A 210 45.15 13.33 19.88
C THR A 210 45.54 13.21 21.36
N VAL A 211 46.60 12.45 21.66
CA VAL A 211 47.04 12.18 23.04
C VAL A 211 47.91 13.30 23.61
N GLN A 212 48.83 13.87 22.82
CA GLN A 212 49.83 14.83 23.31
C GLN A 212 49.49 16.29 22.99
N GLY A 213 48.49 16.52 22.14
CA GLY A 213 48.09 17.85 21.68
C GLY A 213 49.06 18.48 20.69
N PRO A 214 48.74 19.64 20.12
CA PRO A 214 49.48 20.25 19.01
C PRO A 214 50.84 20.86 19.38
N ARG A 215 51.23 20.86 20.67
CA ARG A 215 52.47 21.51 21.16
C ARG A 215 53.66 20.56 21.31
N LEU A 216 53.79 19.54 20.46
CA LEU A 216 55.01 18.74 20.42
C LEU A 216 56.15 19.57 19.82
N GLN A 217 57.15 19.89 20.64
CA GLN A 217 58.42 20.43 20.15
C GLN A 217 59.15 19.34 19.36
N PRO A 218 59.69 19.65 18.16
CA PRO A 218 60.53 18.70 17.45
C PRO A 218 61.79 18.43 18.28
N GLN A 219 62.11 17.15 18.46
CA GLN A 219 63.40 16.66 18.94
C GLN A 219 64.39 16.58 17.77
#